data_AF-A0AAD3TY54-F1
#
_entry.id   AF-A0AAD3TY54-F1
#
_cell.length_a   1.000
_cell.length_b   1.000
_cell.length_c   1.000
_cell.angle_alpha   90.00
_cell.angle_beta   90.00
_cell.angle_gamma   90.00
#
_symmetry.space_group_name_H-M   'P 1'
#
loop_
_entity.id
_entity.type
_entity.pdbx_description
1 polymer ?
#
loop_
_entity_poly.entity_id
_entity_poly.type
_entity_poly.pdbx_seq_one_letter_code
_entity_poly.pdbx_strand_id
1 'polypeptide(L)'
;MLRSLSTSARAARRAGLPPKLAAAHDRRPPPQVYASDTVVDRKSRFLGHAASVASLGDVAAVVDLLLADKRIARATHPAIYAYRIGTESGSDDGGEAQAGSRLLALLEQHRVDNAVVVVTRWYGGSQLGADRFRRINEAGRDAMKAAGLGTVGVPPCDR
;
A
#
# COMPACT_ATOMS: atom_id res chain seq x y z
N MET A 1 39.59 33.47 -55.25
CA MET A 1 38.93 32.14 -55.24
C MET A 1 38.96 31.63 -53.80
N LEU A 2 38.01 32.03 -52.95
CA LEU A 2 36.75 31.35 -52.62
C LEU A 2 36.91 30.09 -51.73
N ARG A 3 36.83 30.36 -50.41
CA ARG A 3 36.08 29.69 -49.33
C ARG A 3 36.21 28.16 -49.08
N SER A 4 36.70 27.88 -47.86
CA SER A 4 36.24 26.83 -46.93
C SER A 4 34.80 26.37 -47.12
N LEU A 5 34.52 25.07 -46.88
CA LEU A 5 33.49 24.62 -45.91
C LEU A 5 33.47 23.09 -45.76
N SER A 6 33.71 22.66 -44.52
CA SER A 6 33.29 21.39 -43.93
C SER A 6 31.77 21.39 -43.76
N THR A 7 31.05 20.35 -44.20
CA THR A 7 29.79 19.94 -43.55
C THR A 7 29.42 18.50 -43.91
N SER A 8 29.54 17.58 -42.94
CA SER A 8 28.74 16.36 -42.91
C SER A 8 27.88 16.42 -41.66
N ALA A 9 26.59 16.68 -41.85
CA ALA A 9 25.60 16.69 -40.77
C ALA A 9 24.53 15.66 -41.08
N ARG A 10 24.37 14.78 -40.10
CA ARG A 10 23.67 13.51 -40.11
C ARG A 10 22.19 13.70 -39.76
N ALA A 11 21.34 12.96 -40.47
CA ALA A 11 20.06 12.39 -40.05
C ALA A 11 18.99 13.29 -39.39
N ALA A 12 17.98 13.61 -40.22
CA ALA A 12 16.54 13.49 -39.97
C ALA A 12 16.05 13.48 -38.50
N ARG A 13 15.49 14.62 -38.09
CA ARG A 13 14.63 14.77 -36.92
C ARG A 13 13.34 13.97 -37.13
N ARG A 14 13.15 12.87 -36.39
CA ARG A 14 11.86 12.19 -36.27
C ARG A 14 11.01 12.86 -35.18
N ALA A 15 9.86 13.36 -35.64
CA ALA A 15 8.60 13.61 -34.95
C ALA A 15 8.63 13.64 -33.41
N GLY A 16 8.43 14.83 -32.85
CA GLY A 16 7.98 15.01 -31.48
C GLY A 16 6.60 14.36 -31.30
N LEU A 17 6.57 13.26 -30.55
CA LEU A 17 5.35 12.71 -29.99
C LEU A 17 4.84 13.71 -28.94
N PRO A 18 3.59 14.22 -29.03
CA PRO A 18 3.05 15.02 -27.95
C PRO A 18 3.08 14.23 -26.65
N PRO A 19 3.52 14.81 -25.52
CA PRO A 19 3.39 14.14 -24.23
C PRO A 19 1.92 13.82 -24.05
N LYS A 20 1.64 12.52 -23.84
CA LYS A 20 0.32 12.01 -23.50
C LYS A 20 -0.29 12.96 -22.47
N LEU A 21 -1.49 13.44 -22.76
CA LEU A 21 -2.40 14.04 -21.81
C LEU A 21 -2.41 13.14 -20.57
N ALA A 22 -1.57 13.47 -19.58
CA ALA A 22 -1.61 12.82 -18.29
C ALA A 22 -3.02 13.09 -17.80
N ALA A 23 -3.72 12.00 -17.48
CA ALA A 23 -5.04 12.04 -16.89
C ALA A 23 -5.08 13.17 -15.85
N ALA A 24 -6.20 13.88 -15.78
CA ALA A 24 -6.46 14.82 -14.71
C ALA A 24 -6.37 14.07 -13.38
N HIS A 25 -5.16 13.95 -12.85
CA HIS A 25 -4.89 13.32 -11.59
C HIS A 25 -5.48 14.28 -10.57
N ASP A 26 -6.60 13.84 -10.02
CA ASP A 26 -7.24 14.36 -8.83
C ASP A 26 -6.18 15.05 -7.95
N ARG A 27 -6.35 16.35 -7.70
CA ARG A 27 -5.41 17.17 -6.90
C ARG A 27 -5.48 16.81 -5.41
N ARG A 28 -5.84 15.56 -5.11
CA ARG A 28 -5.99 15.05 -3.76
C ARG A 28 -4.59 14.79 -3.20
N PRO A 29 -4.31 15.27 -1.97
CA PRO A 29 -3.06 14.90 -1.30
C PRO A 29 -2.99 13.37 -1.13
N PRO A 30 -1.77 12.79 -1.13
CA PRO A 30 -1.61 11.35 -0.94
C PRO A 30 -2.28 10.91 0.38
N PRO A 31 -2.85 9.69 0.43
CA PRO A 31 -3.54 9.20 1.61
C PRO A 31 -2.63 9.26 2.84
N GLN A 32 -3.17 9.78 3.95
CA GLN A 32 -2.45 9.78 5.21
C GLN A 32 -2.40 8.38 5.79
N VAL A 33 -1.18 7.88 6.03
CA VAL A 33 -0.94 6.55 6.58
C VAL A 33 -0.66 6.65 8.08
N TYR A 34 -1.40 5.87 8.86
CA TYR A 34 -1.23 5.75 10.29
C TYR A 34 -0.62 4.40 10.63
N ALA A 35 0.37 4.38 11.52
CA ALA A 35 1.02 3.17 11.99
C ALA A 35 0.50 2.77 13.38
N SER A 36 0.44 1.46 13.65
CA SER A 36 0.23 0.94 15.00
C SER A 36 1.53 0.82 15.79
N ASP A 37 1.39 0.52 17.09
CA ASP A 37 2.51 0.04 17.87
C ASP A 37 3.04 -1.29 17.32
N THR A 38 4.35 -1.51 17.43
CA THR A 38 4.95 -2.77 16.98
C THR A 38 4.58 -3.91 17.93
N VAL A 39 3.88 -4.92 17.41
CA VAL A 39 3.62 -6.16 18.13
C VAL A 39 4.84 -7.07 18.01
N VAL A 40 5.29 -7.64 19.13
CA VAL A 40 6.48 -8.52 19.18
C VAL A 40 6.11 -9.89 19.72
N ASP A 41 6.55 -10.95 19.03
CA ASP A 41 6.39 -12.34 19.46
C ASP A 41 7.57 -13.19 19.02
N ARG A 42 8.26 -13.86 19.96
CA ARG A 42 9.46 -14.69 19.70
C ARG A 42 10.44 -14.02 18.73
N LYS A 43 10.78 -12.75 19.03
CA LYS A 43 11.65 -11.86 18.22
C LYS A 43 11.10 -11.48 16.84
N SER A 44 9.99 -12.07 16.39
CA SER A 44 9.28 -11.60 15.21
C SER A 44 8.56 -10.30 15.53
N ARG A 45 8.51 -9.39 14.57
CA ARG A 45 7.91 -8.06 14.73
C ARG A 45 6.83 -7.87 13.68
N PHE A 46 5.74 -7.25 14.08
CA PHE A 46 4.60 -6.96 13.24
C PHE A 46 4.27 -5.48 13.39
N LEU A 47 4.19 -4.76 12.28
CA LEU A 47 3.82 -3.36 12.24
C LEU A 47 2.64 -3.21 11.29
N GLY A 48 1.52 -2.71 11.81
CA GLY A 48 0.35 -2.43 11.01
C GLY A 48 0.37 -0.98 10.53
N HIS A 49 -0.14 -0.76 9.33
CA HIS A 49 -0.43 0.53 8.75
C HIS A 49 -1.87 0.52 8.25
N ALA A 50 -2.55 1.64 8.37
CA ALA A 50 -3.88 1.81 7.82
C ALA A 50 -4.04 3.21 7.24
N ALA A 51 -4.86 3.32 6.19
CA ALA A 51 -5.19 4.58 5.55
C ALA A 51 -6.61 4.53 4.98
N SER A 52 -7.29 5.69 4.99
CA SER A 52 -8.54 5.86 4.25
C SER A 52 -8.24 6.04 2.77
N VAL A 53 -8.94 5.30 1.92
CA VAL A 53 -8.73 5.26 0.47
C VAL A 53 -10.06 5.33 -0.27
N ALA A 54 -10.10 5.99 -1.42
CA ALA A 54 -11.32 6.08 -2.24
C ALA A 54 -11.17 5.41 -3.61
N SER A 55 -9.98 4.97 -3.98
CA SER A 55 -9.72 4.31 -5.26
C SER A 55 -8.63 3.25 -5.15
N LEU A 56 -8.57 2.34 -6.12
CA LEU A 56 -7.46 1.39 -6.25
C LEU A 56 -6.11 2.11 -6.46
N GLY A 57 -6.13 3.31 -7.03
CA GLY A 57 -4.93 4.15 -7.16
C GLY A 57 -4.39 4.59 -5.80
N ASP A 58 -5.27 4.93 -4.85
CA ASP A 58 -4.88 5.27 -3.48
C ASP A 58 -4.26 4.07 -2.75
N VAL A 59 -4.82 2.87 -2.97
CA VAL A 59 -4.27 1.60 -2.41
C VAL A 59 -2.85 1.39 -2.90
N ALA A 60 -2.63 1.48 -4.22
CA ALA A 60 -1.30 1.35 -4.82
C ALA A 60 -0.33 2.42 -4.27
N ALA A 61 -0.77 3.68 -4.17
CA ALA A 61 0.04 4.75 -3.62
C ALA A 61 0.46 4.52 -2.15
N VAL A 62 -0.43 3.98 -1.32
CA VAL A 62 -0.11 3.62 0.07
C VAL A 62 0.92 2.50 0.14
N VAL A 63 0.74 1.44 -0.66
CA VAL A 63 1.69 0.32 -0.70
C VAL A 63 3.06 0.78 -1.19
N ASP A 64 3.11 1.56 -2.27
CA ASP A 64 4.35 2.12 -2.82
C ASP A 64 5.06 3.04 -1.82
N LEU A 65 4.30 3.89 -1.10
CA LEU A 65 4.83 4.75 -0.05
C LEU A 65 5.50 3.93 1.07
N LEU A 66 4.85 2.85 1.51
CA LEU A 66 5.41 1.96 2.54
C LEU A 66 6.65 1.21 2.05
N LEU A 67 6.63 0.74 0.80
CA LEU A 67 7.77 0.06 0.19
C LEU A 67 8.93 1.00 -0.15
N ALA A 68 8.72 2.32 -0.19
CA ALA A 68 9.81 3.29 -0.30
C ALA A 68 10.67 3.36 0.98
N ASP A 69 10.12 3.01 2.15
CA ASP A 69 10.92 2.85 3.38
C ASP A 69 11.75 1.57 3.29
N LYS A 70 13.07 1.73 3.24
CA LYS A 70 14.05 0.63 3.20
C LYS A 70 13.92 -0.36 4.36
N ARG A 71 13.42 0.07 5.52
CA ARG A 71 13.21 -0.80 6.69
C ARG A 71 12.05 -1.78 6.45
N ILE A 72 10.99 -1.29 5.81
CA ILE A 72 9.81 -2.08 5.44
C ILE A 72 10.14 -2.95 4.23
N ALA A 73 10.74 -2.38 3.19
CA ALA A 73 11.10 -3.10 1.96
C ALA A 73 12.02 -4.31 2.19
N ARG A 74 12.86 -4.26 3.23
CA ARG A 74 13.76 -5.35 3.63
C ARG A 74 13.15 -6.34 4.64
N ALA A 75 11.89 -6.17 5.01
CA ALA A 75 11.20 -7.11 5.88
C ALA A 75 11.01 -8.46 5.20
N THR A 76 10.78 -9.51 5.98
CA THR A 76 10.55 -10.86 5.45
C THR A 76 9.25 -10.91 4.63
N HIS A 77 8.22 -10.23 5.11
CA HIS A 77 6.97 -10.02 4.39
C HIS A 77 6.64 -8.51 4.46
N PRO A 78 7.03 -7.74 3.43
CA PRO A 78 7.02 -6.28 3.49
C PRO A 78 5.62 -5.68 3.43
N ALA A 79 4.73 -6.25 2.62
CA ALA A 79 3.40 -5.72 2.36
C ALA A 79 2.37 -6.86 2.29
N ILE A 80 1.87 -7.31 3.44
CA ILE A 80 0.66 -8.13 3.54
C ILE A 80 -0.51 -7.16 3.63
N TYR A 81 -1.48 -7.17 2.71
CA TYR A 81 -2.52 -6.15 2.76
C TYR A 81 -3.91 -6.64 2.36
N ALA A 82 -4.90 -5.88 2.79
CA ALA A 82 -6.28 -6.00 2.34
C ALA A 82 -6.92 -4.61 2.25
N TYR A 83 -7.88 -4.46 1.35
CA TYR A 83 -8.64 -3.23 1.19
C TYR A 83 -10.11 -3.51 0.91
N ARG A 84 -10.95 -2.53 1.24
CA ARG A 84 -12.37 -2.47 0.89
C ARG A 84 -12.69 -1.05 0.45
N ILE A 85 -13.32 -0.89 -0.71
CA ILE A 85 -13.71 0.38 -1.32
C ILE A 85 -15.08 0.20 -1.96
N GLY A 86 -16.14 0.47 -1.21
CA GLY A 86 -17.51 0.33 -1.70
C GLY A 86 -17.84 -1.13 -2.04
N THR A 87 -18.01 -1.44 -3.33
CA THR A 87 -18.24 -2.82 -3.81
C THR A 87 -16.95 -3.59 -4.08
N GLU A 88 -15.82 -2.90 -4.19
CA GLU A 88 -14.55 -3.53 -4.51
C GLU A 88 -13.81 -3.93 -3.23
N SER A 89 -13.21 -5.11 -3.25
CA SER A 89 -12.34 -5.57 -2.16
C SER A 89 -11.26 -6.47 -2.72
N GLY A 90 -10.15 -6.57 -2.00
CA GLY A 90 -9.03 -7.38 -2.44
C GLY A 90 -8.00 -7.54 -1.33
N SER A 91 -7.07 -8.46 -1.55
CA SER A 91 -5.98 -8.73 -0.62
C SER A 91 -4.76 -9.32 -1.31
N ASP A 92 -3.59 -9.09 -0.74
CA ASP A 92 -2.33 -9.73 -1.12
C ASP A 92 -1.67 -10.32 0.15
N ASP A 93 -1.20 -11.55 0.02
CA ASP A 93 -0.54 -12.28 1.09
C ASP A 93 0.88 -11.75 1.38
N GLY A 94 1.50 -10.98 0.50
CA GLY A 94 2.84 -10.40 0.74
C GLY A 94 3.93 -11.45 0.98
N GLY A 95 3.77 -12.64 0.39
CA GLY A 95 4.60 -13.82 0.62
C GLY A 95 4.29 -14.60 1.91
N GLU A 96 3.33 -14.15 2.72
CA GLU A 96 2.82 -14.84 3.89
C GLU A 96 1.48 -15.50 3.56
N ALA A 97 1.53 -16.76 3.09
CA ALA A 97 0.33 -17.45 2.60
C ALA A 97 -0.87 -17.36 3.55
N GLN A 98 -2.03 -17.00 2.98
CA GLN A 98 -3.33 -16.79 3.62
C GLN A 98 -3.44 -15.58 4.56
N ALA A 99 -2.40 -14.75 4.70
CA ALA A 99 -2.46 -13.62 5.61
C ALA A 99 -3.30 -12.45 5.05
N GLY A 100 -3.29 -12.20 3.74
CA GLY A 100 -4.06 -11.14 3.10
C GLY A 100 -5.56 -11.39 3.23
N SER A 101 -6.02 -12.59 2.89
CA SER A 101 -7.44 -12.97 3.04
C SER A 101 -7.95 -12.87 4.49
N ARG A 102 -7.09 -13.13 5.48
CA ARG A 102 -7.42 -12.96 6.91
C ARG A 102 -7.54 -11.49 7.31
N LEU A 103 -6.73 -10.61 6.74
CA LEU A 103 -6.89 -9.17 6.91
C LEU A 103 -8.17 -8.65 6.23
N LEU A 104 -8.56 -9.23 5.09
CA LEU A 104 -9.84 -8.89 4.46
C LEU A 104 -11.02 -9.28 5.36
N ALA A 105 -11.01 -10.51 5.88
CA ALA A 105 -12.02 -10.96 6.85
C ALA A 105 -12.08 -10.07 8.11
N LEU A 106 -10.93 -9.54 8.55
CA LEU A 106 -10.88 -8.57 9.65
C LEU A 106 -11.61 -7.27 9.29
N LEU A 107 -11.37 -6.71 8.10
CA LEU A 107 -12.07 -5.50 7.64
C LEU A 107 -13.58 -5.71 7.53
N GLU A 108 -14.01 -6.89 7.04
CA GLU A 108 -15.42 -7.26 6.95
C GLU A 108 -16.07 -7.40 8.33
N GLN A 109 -15.41 -8.11 9.26
CA GLN A 109 -15.89 -8.31 10.62
C GLN A 109 -16.07 -6.97 11.36
N HIS A 110 -15.16 -6.02 11.13
CA HIS A 110 -15.24 -4.68 11.71
C HIS A 110 -16.08 -3.70 10.89
N ARG A 111 -16.67 -4.14 9.77
CA ARG A 111 -17.47 -3.31 8.84
C ARG A 111 -16.75 -2.04 8.39
N VAL A 112 -15.43 -2.11 8.24
CA VAL A 112 -14.60 -0.99 7.78
C VAL A 112 -14.57 -0.98 6.26
N ASP A 113 -14.96 0.13 5.65
CA ASP A 113 -14.97 0.35 4.21
C ASP A 113 -14.20 1.64 3.86
N ASN A 114 -13.85 1.81 2.58
CA ASN A 114 -12.99 2.88 2.09
C ASN A 114 -11.64 2.95 2.82
N ALA A 115 -11.05 1.78 3.03
CA ALA A 115 -9.83 1.62 3.83
C ALA A 115 -8.90 0.55 3.25
N VAL A 116 -7.61 0.76 3.45
CA VAL A 116 -6.56 -0.24 3.26
C VAL A 116 -5.84 -0.47 4.58
N VAL A 117 -5.52 -1.75 4.85
CA VAL A 117 -4.67 -2.16 5.97
C VAL A 117 -3.49 -2.94 5.40
N VAL A 118 -2.28 -2.52 5.76
CA VAL A 118 -1.02 -3.15 5.35
C VAL A 118 -0.25 -3.56 6.61
N VAL A 119 0.16 -4.81 6.69
CA VAL A 119 0.98 -5.34 7.78
C VAL A 119 2.34 -5.74 7.24
N THR A 120 3.37 -5.24 7.90
CA THR A 120 4.77 -5.62 7.66
C THR A 120 5.21 -6.59 8.74
N ARG A 121 5.81 -7.73 8.34
CA ARG A 121 6.35 -8.73 9.26
C ARG A 121 7.85 -8.92 9.06
N TRP A 122 8.60 -8.84 10.16
CA TRP A 122 10.01 -9.25 10.23
C TRP A 122 10.11 -10.59 10.97
N TYR A 123 10.74 -11.59 10.35
CA TYR A 123 10.98 -12.89 10.96
C TYR A 123 12.03 -12.83 12.06
N GLY A 124 11.71 -13.40 13.22
CA GLY A 124 12.57 -13.38 14.42
C GLY A 124 13.53 -14.56 14.58
N GLY A 125 13.55 -15.51 13.63
CA GLY A 125 14.37 -16.73 13.74
C GLY A 125 13.64 -17.96 14.29
N SER A 126 12.37 -17.85 14.68
CA SER A 126 11.55 -18.99 15.13
C SER A 126 10.19 -19.04 14.42
N GLN A 127 9.79 -20.24 13.99
CA GLN A 127 8.48 -20.45 13.37
C GLN A 127 7.36 -20.24 14.39
N LEU A 128 6.40 -19.37 14.04
CA LEU A 128 5.27 -19.05 14.90
C LEU A 128 4.05 -19.95 14.66
N GLY A 129 4.04 -20.75 13.59
CA GLY A 129 2.86 -21.54 13.23
C GLY A 129 1.62 -20.66 13.08
N ALA A 130 0.49 -21.08 13.63
CA ALA A 130 -0.77 -20.32 13.57
C ALA A 130 -0.74 -18.97 14.31
N ASP A 131 0.14 -18.80 15.30
CA ASP A 131 0.20 -17.59 16.13
C ASP A 131 0.51 -16.33 15.32
N ARG A 132 1.26 -16.47 14.22
CA ARG A 132 1.59 -15.33 13.34
C ARG A 132 0.35 -14.63 12.82
N PHE A 133 -0.71 -15.38 12.50
CA PHE A 133 -1.95 -14.82 11.99
C PHE A 133 -2.71 -14.04 13.06
N ARG A 134 -2.65 -14.51 14.32
CA ARG A 134 -3.19 -13.76 15.46
C ARG A 134 -2.48 -12.41 15.61
N ARG A 135 -1.15 -12.38 15.46
CA ARG A 135 -0.35 -11.14 15.54
C ARG A 135 -0.55 -10.21 14.36
N ILE A 136 -0.74 -10.76 13.15
CA ILE A 136 -1.07 -9.98 11.95
C ILE A 136 -2.42 -9.29 12.12
N ASN A 137 -3.44 -10.02 12.57
CA ASN A 137 -4.76 -9.44 12.83
C ASN A 137 -4.74 -8.43 13.99
N GLU A 138 -3.95 -8.68 15.04
CA GLU A 138 -3.72 -7.74 16.13
C GLU A 138 -3.13 -6.42 15.62
N ALA A 139 -2.01 -6.48 14.89
CA ALA A 139 -1.33 -5.31 14.33
C ALA A 139 -2.21 -4.54 13.34
N GLY A 140 -2.96 -5.24 12.47
CA GLY A 140 -3.89 -4.64 11.53
C GLY A 140 -5.06 -3.94 12.22
N ARG A 141 -5.66 -4.57 13.24
CA ARG A 141 -6.73 -3.95 14.03
C ARG A 141 -6.26 -2.72 14.77
N ASP A 142 -5.07 -2.77 15.35
CA ASP A 142 -4.55 -1.63 16.11
C ASP A 142 -4.15 -0.49 15.18
N ALA A 143 -3.78 -0.78 13.92
CA ALA A 143 -3.58 0.24 12.89
C ALA A 143 -4.90 0.90 12.46
N MET A 144 -5.97 0.12 12.29
CA MET A 144 -7.30 0.68 12.05
C MET A 144 -7.72 1.64 13.17
N LYS A 145 -7.49 1.27 14.44
CA LYS A 145 -7.78 2.15 15.58
C LYS A 145 -6.93 3.42 15.55
N ALA A 146 -5.64 3.32 15.24
CA ALA A 146 -4.75 4.47 15.13
C ALA A 146 -5.19 5.45 14.02
N ALA A 147 -5.75 4.91 12.93
CA ALA A 147 -6.33 5.69 11.84
C ALA A 147 -7.74 6.22 12.13
N GLY A 148 -8.36 5.86 13.26
CA GLY A 148 -9.77 6.20 13.56
C GLY A 148 -10.77 5.48 12.65
N LEU A 149 -10.38 4.36 12.04
CA LEU A 149 -11.23 3.56 11.16
C LEU A 149 -12.06 2.57 11.98
N GLY A 150 -13.38 2.55 11.74
CA GLY A 150 -14.32 1.67 12.45
C GLY A 150 -14.84 2.23 13.78
N THR A 151 -14.38 3.41 14.23
CA THR A 151 -15.11 4.19 15.24
C THR A 151 -16.27 4.90 14.56
N VAL A 152 -17.48 4.51 14.93
CA VAL A 152 -18.79 5.06 14.54
C VAL A 152 -18.70 6.54 14.18
N GLY A 153 -18.87 6.90 12.90
CA GLY A 153 -18.93 8.32 12.52
C GLY A 153 -18.68 8.70 11.06
N VAL A 154 -18.26 7.79 10.17
CA VAL A 154 -18.26 8.09 8.73
C VAL A 154 -19.57 7.56 8.16
N PRO A 155 -20.55 8.42 7.82
CA PRO A 155 -21.72 7.96 7.11
C PRO A 155 -21.25 7.28 5.81
N PRO A 156 -21.88 6.19 5.37
CA PRO A 156 -21.59 5.63 4.06
C PRO A 156 -21.72 6.77 3.06
N CYS A 157 -20.69 7.04 2.26
CA CYS A 157 -20.85 7.99 1.16
C CYS A 157 -22.04 7.50 0.33
N ASP A 158 -23.13 8.27 0.38
CA ASP A 158 -24.44 7.90 -0.12
C ASP A 158 -24.33 7.50 -1.60
N ARG A 159 -24.85 6.31 -1.92
CA ARG A 159 -24.99 5.80 -3.30
C ARG A 159 -26.19 6.41 -4.00
#